data_AF-A0A0G9HI75-F1
#
_entry.id   AF-A0A0G9HI75-F1
#
_cell.length_a   1.000
_cell.length_b   1.000
_cell.length_c   1.000
_cell.angle_alpha   90.00
_cell.angle_beta   90.00
_cell.angle_gamma   90.00
#
_symmetry.space_group_name_H-M   'P 1'
#
loop_
_entity.id
_entity.type
_entity.pdbx_description
1 polymer ?
#
loop_
_entity_poly.entity_id
_entity_poly.type
_entity_poly.pdbx_seq_one_letter_code
_entity_poly.pdbx_strand_id
1 'polypeptide(L)'
;MYYKVRINGLDFGTFGHPNVLNMNVSVLWANPDGADLFANAVCMEDGKKYLYDWVQHRLVPTDVVEIRPTDDRNVPEPRKKYEMKGTSGDD
;
A
#
# COMPACT_ATOMS: atom_id res chain seq x y z
N MET A 1 -7.00 5.57 7.51
CA MET A 1 -5.60 5.64 8.01
C MET A 1 -4.69 5.91 6.82
N TYR A 2 -3.69 6.77 6.99
CA TYR A 2 -2.77 7.15 5.91
C TYR A 2 -1.32 7.16 6.40
N TYR A 3 -0.40 6.81 5.50
CA TYR A 3 1.03 6.80 5.74
C TYR A 3 1.76 7.56 4.64
N LYS A 4 2.61 8.50 5.04
CA LYS A 4 3.60 9.12 4.15
C LYS A 4 4.81 8.22 4.08
N VAL A 5 5.28 7.96 2.87
CA VAL A 5 6.51 7.21 2.60
C VAL A 5 7.54 8.13 1.97
N ARG A 6 8.76 8.05 2.50
CA ARG A 6 9.93 8.71 1.95
C ARG A 6 11.03 7.70 1.65
N ILE A 7 11.79 7.96 0.60
CA ILE A 7 12.97 7.19 0.22
C ILE A 7 14.15 8.16 0.16
N ASN A 8 15.19 7.91 0.93
CA ASN A 8 16.37 8.78 1.04
C ASN A 8 16.00 10.24 1.39
N GLY A 9 15.01 10.41 2.26
CA GLY A 9 14.49 11.73 2.69
C GLY A 9 13.58 12.44 1.67
N LEU A 10 13.42 11.89 0.45
CA LEU A 10 12.53 12.45 -0.57
C LEU A 10 11.13 11.86 -0.46
N ASP A 11 10.12 12.71 -0.64
CA ASP A 11 8.71 12.31 -0.67
C ASP A 11 8.45 11.36 -1.84
N PHE A 12 8.06 10.13 -1.52
CA PHE A 12 7.71 9.12 -2.51
C PHE A 12 6.20 9.10 -2.77
N GLY A 13 5.40 9.11 -1.71
CA GLY A 13 3.95 9.11 -1.83
C GLY A 13 3.25 8.97 -0.48
N THR A 14 1.94 9.19 -0.49
CA THR A 14 1.06 8.94 0.64
C THR A 14 0.14 7.78 0.28
N PHE A 15 0.04 6.76 1.13
CA PHE A 15 -0.81 5.59 0.89
C PHE A 15 -1.84 5.47 2.01
N GLY A 16 -3.07 5.09 1.66
CA GLY A 16 -4.11 4.87 2.64
C GLY A 16 -5.50 5.08 2.10
N HIS A 17 -6.48 4.97 2.99
CA HIS A 17 -7.90 5.11 2.66
C HIS A 17 -8.66 5.57 3.93
N PRO A 18 -9.79 6.27 3.83
CA PRO A 18 -10.58 6.63 5.01
C PRO A 18 -11.12 5.38 5.73
N ASN A 19 -11.56 4.38 4.97
CA ASN A 19 -12.20 3.16 5.48
C ASN A 19 -11.29 1.93 5.30
N VAL A 20 -10.09 1.95 5.90
CA VAL A 20 -9.15 0.82 5.86
C VAL A 20 -9.63 -0.29 6.80
N LEU A 21 -9.67 -1.54 6.31
CA LEU A 21 -9.81 -2.73 7.14
C LEU A 21 -8.46 -3.36 7.45
N ASN A 22 -7.56 -3.35 6.48
CA ASN A 22 -6.18 -3.85 6.60
C ASN A 22 -5.29 -3.03 5.66
N MET A 23 -4.07 -2.72 6.07
CA MET A 23 -3.09 -2.05 5.22
C MET A 23 -1.71 -2.61 5.48
N ASN A 24 -0.96 -2.83 4.40
CA ASN A 24 0.44 -3.19 4.43
C ASN A 24 1.25 -2.12 3.68
N VAL A 25 2.25 -1.57 4.34
CA VAL A 25 3.31 -0.79 3.70
C VAL A 25 4.61 -1.41 4.17
N SER A 26 5.35 -2.03 3.25
CA SER A 26 6.51 -2.84 3.61
C SER A 26 7.57 -2.86 2.53
N VAL A 27 8.77 -3.25 2.94
CA VAL A 27 9.87 -3.62 2.06
C VAL A 27 9.84 -5.14 1.91
N LEU A 28 9.73 -5.64 0.68
CA LEU A 28 9.62 -7.07 0.36
C LEU A 28 10.79 -7.49 -0.53
N TRP A 29 11.48 -8.57 -0.17
CA TRP A 29 12.44 -9.23 -1.07
C TRP A 29 11.70 -10.19 -2.00
N ALA A 30 11.16 -9.66 -3.11
CA ALA A 30 10.42 -10.45 -4.09
C ALA A 30 11.31 -11.09 -5.16
N ASN A 31 12.53 -10.57 -5.36
CA ASN A 31 13.44 -11.00 -6.41
C ASN A 31 14.88 -11.14 -5.87
N PRO A 32 15.73 -11.98 -6.48
CA PRO A 32 17.13 -12.12 -6.09
C PRO A 32 17.94 -10.82 -6.26
N ASP A 33 17.46 -9.90 -7.11
CA ASP A 33 18.20 -8.70 -7.47
C ASP A 33 17.88 -7.47 -6.60
N GLY A 34 17.07 -7.62 -5.54
CA GLY A 34 16.81 -6.52 -4.61
C GLY A 34 15.48 -6.61 -3.86
N ALA A 35 15.26 -5.60 -3.04
CA ALA A 35 13.99 -5.39 -2.34
C ALA A 35 13.09 -4.45 -3.15
N ASP A 36 11.78 -4.60 -2.99
CA ASP A 36 10.78 -3.68 -3.50
C ASP A 36 10.02 -3.05 -2.34
N LEU A 37 9.79 -1.74 -2.40
CA LEU A 37 8.76 -1.09 -1.60
C LEU A 37 7.39 -1.47 -2.17
N PHE A 38 6.50 -1.90 -1.28
CA PHE A 38 5.16 -2.35 -1.60
C PHE A 38 4.15 -1.71 -0.67
N ALA A 39 2.99 -1.30 -1.22
CA ALA A 39 1.87 -0.80 -0.44
C ALA A 39 0.54 -1.37 -0.97
N ASN A 40 -0.25 -1.96 -0.08
CA ASN A 40 -1.62 -2.36 -0.39
C ASN A 40 -2.56 -2.10 0.79
N ALA A 41 -3.86 -2.08 0.52
CA ALA A 41 -4.87 -2.03 1.56
C ALA A 41 -6.16 -2.73 1.15
N VAL A 42 -6.78 -3.42 2.10
CA VAL A 42 -8.19 -3.83 1.98
C VAL A 42 -9.04 -2.73 2.60
N CYS A 43 -10.00 -2.23 1.84
CA CYS A 43 -10.83 -1.09 2.20
C CYS A 43 -12.31 -1.40 2.00
N MET A 44 -13.18 -0.67 2.72
CA MET A 44 -14.63 -0.68 2.50
C MET A 44 -15.08 0.54 1.70
N GLU A 45 -15.85 0.31 0.65
CA GLU A 45 -16.54 1.35 -0.14
C GLU A 45 -17.94 0.87 -0.47
N ASP A 46 -18.95 1.67 -0.16
CA ASP A 46 -20.36 1.38 -0.47
C ASP A 46 -20.81 -0.03 -0.08
N GLY A 47 -20.36 -0.49 1.10
CA GLY A 47 -20.69 -1.81 1.64
C GLY A 47 -19.92 -2.98 1.01
N LYS A 48 -18.96 -2.72 0.11
CA LYS A 48 -18.14 -3.72 -0.57
C LYS A 48 -16.67 -3.63 -0.14
N LYS A 49 -15.99 -4.78 -0.17
CA LYS A 49 -14.55 -4.89 0.09
C LYS A 49 -13.77 -4.70 -1.20
N TYR A 50 -12.76 -3.85 -1.18
CA TYR A 50 -11.81 -3.67 -2.28
C TYR A 50 -10.39 -3.87 -1.80
N LEU A 51 -9.55 -4.56 -2.58
CA LEU A 51 -8.10 -4.39 -2.42
C LEU A 51 -7.61 -3.29 -3.35
N TYR A 52 -6.85 -2.39 -2.76
CA TYR A 52 -6.00 -1.41 -3.38
C TYR A 52 -4.57 -1.93 -3.40
N ASP A 53 -3.97 -2.02 -4.57
CA ASP A 53 -2.56 -2.33 -4.77
C ASP A 53 -1.89 -1.11 -5.41
N TRP A 54 -1.04 -0.45 -4.64
CA TRP A 54 -0.26 0.70 -5.09
C TRP A 54 1.10 0.24 -5.63
N VAL A 55 1.88 1.22 -6.11
CA VAL A 55 3.11 1.00 -6.86
C VAL A 55 4.08 0.06 -6.13
N GLN A 56 4.75 -0.80 -6.91
CA GLN A 56 5.95 -1.51 -6.48
C GLN A 56 7.15 -0.71 -6.98
N HIS A 57 8.02 -0.29 -6.06
CA HIS A 57 9.21 0.48 -6.41
C HIS A 57 10.45 -0.27 -5.98
N ARG A 58 11.35 -0.51 -6.92
CA ARG A 58 12.59 -1.22 -6.66
C ARG A 58 13.53 -0.36 -5.82
N LEU A 59 14.04 -0.95 -4.75
CA LEU A 59 15.01 -0.35 -3.85
C LEU A 59 16.39 -0.92 -4.13
N VAL A 60 17.41 -0.08 -3.92
CA VAL A 60 18.80 -0.52 -3.84
C VAL A 60 19.22 -0.71 -2.37
N PRO A 61 20.26 -1.51 -2.07
CA PRO A 61 20.63 -1.86 -0.68
C PRO A 61 20.96 -0.67 0.23
N THR A 62 21.30 0.49 -0.35
CA THR A 62 21.63 1.72 0.40
C THR A 62 20.42 2.62 0.66
N ASP A 63 19.24 2.29 0.11
CA ASP A 63 18.06 3.12 0.28
C ASP A 63 17.55 3.08 1.72
N VAL A 64 17.20 4.25 2.25
CA VAL A 64 16.53 4.41 3.54
C VAL A 64 15.05 4.66 3.28
N VAL A 65 14.21 3.75 3.76
CA VAL A 65 12.75 3.88 3.68
C VAL A 65 12.20 4.35 5.02
N GLU A 66 11.48 5.47 5.01
CA GLU A 66 10.76 5.99 6.17
C GLU A 66 9.26 5.89 5.93
N ILE A 67 8.55 5.21 6.83
CA ILE A 67 7.09 5.07 6.80
C ILE A 67 6.54 5.76 8.05
N ARG A 68 5.71 6.79 7.89
CA ARG A 68 5.17 7.57 9.01
C ARG A 68 3.66 7.80 8.86
N PRO A 69 2.87 7.70 9.94
CA PRO A 69 1.48 8.17 9.92
C PRO A 69 1.40 9.62 9.45
N THR A 70 0.32 9.97 8.75
CA THR A 70 0.10 11.33 8.26
C THR A 70 -1.40 11.64 8.18
N ASP A 71 -1.74 12.92 8.23
CA ASP A 71 -3.08 13.44 7.94
C ASP A 71 -3.25 13.86 6.47
N ASP A 72 -2.16 13.83 5.68
CA ASP A 72 -2.20 14.02 4.23
C ASP A 72 -3.07 12.92 3.60
N ARG A 73 -4.00 13.34 2.74
CA ARG A 73 -4.96 12.47 2.05
C ARG A 73 -4.75 12.41 0.54
N ASN A 74 -3.68 13.01 0.04
CA ASN A 74 -3.33 12.96 -1.38
C ASN A 74 -2.70 11.61 -1.72
N VAL A 75 -3.56 10.62 -1.94
CA VAL A 75 -3.17 9.24 -2.27
C VAL A 75 -3.13 9.09 -3.79
N PRO A 76 -2.05 8.53 -4.38
CA PRO A 76 -2.01 8.29 -5.82
C PRO A 76 -3.02 7.20 -6.21
N GLU A 77 -3.47 7.23 -7.46
CA GLU A 77 -4.32 6.17 -8.00
C GLU A 77 -3.64 4.80 -7.86
N PRO A 78 -4.37 3.77 -7.42
CA PRO A 78 -3.81 2.43 -7.29
C PRO A 78 -3.47 1.86 -8.67
N ARG A 79 -2.39 1.07 -8.73
CA ARG A 79 -2.05 0.29 -9.93
C ARG A 79 -3.16 -0.71 -10.22
N LYS A 80 -3.75 -1.31 -9.18
CA LYS A 80 -4.92 -2.18 -9.28
C LYS A 80 -5.89 -1.88 -8.15
N LYS A 81 -7.17 -1.79 -8.50
CA LYS A 81 -8.30 -1.84 -7.57
C LYS A 81 -9.16 -3.03 -7.96
N TYR A 82 -9.39 -3.95 -7.03
CA TYR A 82 -10.25 -5.11 -7.28
C TYR A 82 -11.28 -5.29 -6.17
N GLU A 83 -12.53 -5.57 -6.55
CA GLU A 83 -13.58 -5.94 -5.60
C GLU A 83 -13.29 -7.36 -5.08
N MET A 84 -13.15 -7.50 -3.76
CA MET A 84 -13.01 -8.80 -3.13
C MET A 84 -14.39 -9.45 -3.04
N LYS A 85 -14.61 -10.53 -3.81
CA LYS A 85 -15.76 -11.41 -3.55
C LYS A 85 -15.51 -12.07 -2.19
N GLY A 86 -16.47 -11.95 -1.29
CA GLY A 86 -16.43 -12.74 -0.05
C GLY A 86 -16.35 -14.21 -0.45
N THR A 87 -15.44 -14.96 0.17
CA THR A 87 -15.64 -16.39 0.29
C THR A 87 -16.89 -16.53 1.16
N SER A 88 -18.06 -16.62 0.54
CA SER A 88 -19.12 -17.41 1.12
C SER A 88 -18.48 -18.77 1.36
N GLY A 89 -18.30 -19.13 2.63
CA GLY A 89 -18.10 -20.53 2.96
C GLY A 89 -19.35 -21.23 2.43
N ASP A 90 -19.21 -21.93 1.32
CA ASP A 90 -20.11 -23.04 1.04
C ASP A 90 -19.80 -24.10 2.10
N ASP A 91 -20.88 -24.56 2.74
CA ASP A 91 -20.97 -25.35 3.97
C ASP A 91 -20.02 -26.57 4.08
#